data_AF-A0A7K4B2V4-F1
#
_entry.id   AF-A0A7K4B2V4-F1
#
_cell.length_a   1.000
_cell.length_b   1.000
_cell.length_c   1.000
_cell.angle_alpha   90.00
_cell.angle_beta   90.00
_cell.angle_gamma   90.00
#
_symmetry.space_group_name_H-M   'P 1'
#
loop_
_entity.id
_entity.type
_entity.pdbx_description
1 polymer ?
#
loop_
_entity_poly.entity_id
_entity_poly.type
_entity_poly.pdbx_seq_one_letter_code
_entity_poly.pdbx_strand_id
1 'polypeptide(L)'
;DIEKCIREVSSYIDNTLRPKYPVYGQDIKIMGLRQGNRINLTICCAMIDRYVSSLSEYVNYREKLAEEALKVAKTCTDNAVEVHVNTADCDVECSLFLTVTGTSAEMGDDGSVGRGNRANGLITPHRPMSMEATSGKNPINHIGKIYNLLSNELAHTCVEKVDGIAEIQIRLLSQIGDPIDQPLVASAQIIPKPSFTVKDIEKDVYEIIDSGLENINSVTERVIRGELKTF
;
A
#
# COMPACT_ATOMS: atom_id res chain seq x y z
N ASP A 1 2.81 -9.84 -7.09
CA ASP A 1 2.62 -9.07 -8.35
C ASP A 1 1.55 -7.99 -8.26
N ILE A 2 0.26 -8.32 -8.09
CA ILE A 2 -0.81 -7.28 -8.09
C ILE A 2 -0.62 -6.20 -7.02
N GLU A 3 -0.21 -6.58 -5.80
CA GLU A 3 0.09 -5.66 -4.70
C GLU A 3 1.22 -4.68 -5.07
N LYS A 4 2.24 -5.16 -5.81
CA LYS A 4 3.31 -4.31 -6.35
C LYS A 4 2.75 -3.37 -7.42
N CYS A 5 1.98 -3.88 -8.38
CA CYS A 5 1.38 -3.07 -9.44
C CYS A 5 0.60 -1.87 -8.87
N ILE A 6 -0.30 -2.12 -7.90
CA ILE A 6 -1.13 -1.07 -7.28
C ILE A 6 -0.26 0.01 -6.63
N ARG A 7 0.74 -0.42 -5.84
CA ARG A 7 1.63 0.50 -5.11
C ARG A 7 2.52 1.31 -6.05
N GLU A 8 3.09 0.69 -7.08
CA GLU A 8 3.92 1.38 -8.07
C GLU A 8 3.11 2.36 -8.91
N VAL A 9 1.89 1.99 -9.34
CA VAL A 9 0.99 2.92 -10.05
C VAL A 9 0.61 4.10 -9.15
N SER A 10 0.24 3.87 -7.89
CA SER A 10 -0.05 4.95 -6.93
C SER A 10 1.14 5.90 -6.78
N SER A 11 2.34 5.33 -6.54
CA SER A 11 3.58 6.09 -6.37
C SER A 11 3.94 6.89 -7.63
N TYR A 12 3.77 6.30 -8.81
CA TYR A 12 4.01 6.99 -10.07
C TYR A 12 3.06 8.17 -10.28
N ILE A 13 1.77 7.99 -9.97
CA ILE A 13 0.80 9.08 -10.09
C ILE A 13 1.18 10.22 -9.14
N ASP A 14 1.46 9.91 -7.87
CA ASP A 14 1.84 10.90 -6.86
C ASP A 14 3.11 11.67 -7.22
N ASN A 15 4.17 10.94 -7.59
CA ASN A 15 5.52 11.50 -7.66
C ASN A 15 5.94 11.94 -9.06
N THR A 16 5.29 11.44 -10.11
CA THR A 16 5.70 11.70 -11.50
C THR A 16 4.59 12.33 -12.32
N LEU A 17 3.36 11.80 -12.25
CA LEU A 17 2.28 12.25 -13.13
C LEU A 17 1.65 13.55 -12.62
N ARG A 18 1.26 13.61 -11.34
CA ARG A 18 0.62 14.79 -10.73
C ARG A 18 1.47 16.07 -10.81
N PRO A 19 2.79 16.04 -10.56
CA PRO A 19 3.62 17.24 -10.74
C PRO A 19 3.65 17.79 -12.18
N LYS A 20 3.43 16.92 -13.18
CA LYS A 20 3.39 17.31 -14.61
C LYS A 20 1.99 17.71 -15.06
N TYR A 21 0.96 17.10 -14.47
CA TYR A 21 -0.44 17.26 -14.84
C TYR A 21 -1.26 17.57 -13.58
N PRO A 22 -1.41 18.85 -13.21
CA PRO A 22 -2.09 19.25 -11.98
C PRO A 22 -3.60 19.00 -12.01
N VAL A 23 -4.14 18.56 -13.16
CA VAL A 23 -5.52 18.08 -13.29
C VAL A 23 -5.80 16.85 -12.43
N TYR A 24 -4.82 15.98 -12.18
CA TYR A 24 -5.03 14.80 -11.34
C TYR A 24 -4.99 15.19 -9.86
N GLY A 25 -6.13 15.12 -9.19
CA GLY A 25 -6.24 15.40 -7.76
C GLY A 25 -5.46 14.44 -6.86
N GLN A 26 -5.50 14.72 -5.56
CA GLN A 26 -4.89 13.89 -4.53
C GLN A 26 -5.77 12.69 -4.19
N ASP A 27 -7.08 12.78 -4.42
CA ASP A 27 -8.02 11.71 -4.15
C ASP A 27 -8.02 10.68 -5.28
N ILE A 28 -7.27 9.61 -5.03
CA ILE A 28 -7.09 8.51 -5.94
C ILE A 28 -7.31 7.21 -5.20
N LYS A 29 -8.17 6.36 -5.76
CA LYS A 29 -8.41 5.00 -5.29
C LYS A 29 -8.05 4.03 -6.40
N ILE A 30 -7.13 3.12 -6.11
CA ILE A 30 -6.73 2.07 -7.04
C ILE A 30 -7.20 0.73 -6.49
N MET A 31 -8.05 0.05 -7.25
CA MET A 31 -8.49 -1.31 -6.97
C MET A 31 -7.86 -2.25 -7.99
N GLY A 32 -7.37 -3.40 -7.53
CA GLY A 32 -6.90 -4.46 -8.42
C GLY A 32 -7.63 -5.76 -8.17
N LEU A 33 -8.09 -6.40 -9.24
CA LEU A 33 -8.62 -7.75 -9.26
C LEU A 33 -7.75 -8.62 -10.17
N ARG A 34 -7.25 -9.75 -9.65
CA ARG A 34 -6.57 -10.77 -10.46
C ARG A 34 -7.43 -12.03 -10.57
N GLN A 35 -7.66 -12.49 -11.78
CA GLN A 35 -8.31 -13.75 -12.10
C GLN A 35 -7.38 -14.56 -13.01
N GLY A 36 -6.75 -15.59 -12.44
CA GLY A 36 -5.69 -16.32 -13.13
C GLY A 36 -4.54 -15.39 -13.52
N ASN A 37 -4.29 -15.29 -14.82
CA ASN A 37 -3.22 -14.49 -15.43
C ASN A 37 -3.71 -13.15 -16.01
N ARG A 38 -4.92 -12.71 -15.64
CA ARG A 38 -5.46 -11.40 -16.01
C ARG A 38 -5.65 -10.53 -14.77
N ILE A 39 -5.22 -9.28 -14.86
CA ILE A 39 -5.33 -8.26 -13.83
C ILE A 39 -6.17 -7.12 -14.39
N ASN A 40 -7.24 -6.76 -13.70
CA ASN A 40 -8.00 -5.54 -13.95
C ASN A 40 -7.65 -4.53 -12.87
N LEU A 41 -7.16 -3.36 -13.25
CA LEU A 41 -6.94 -2.22 -12.38
C LEU A 41 -8.04 -1.19 -12.64
N THR A 42 -8.78 -0.81 -11.60
CA THR A 42 -9.76 0.27 -11.64
C THR A 42 -9.22 1.43 -10.83
N ILE A 43 -9.08 2.58 -11.46
CA ILE A 43 -8.59 3.82 -10.86
C ILE A 43 -9.75 4.81 -10.80
N CYS A 44 -10.12 5.23 -9.60
CA CYS A 44 -10.92 6.44 -9.41
C CYS A 44 -9.95 7.59 -9.16
N CYS A 45 -10.06 8.67 -9.91
CA CYS A 45 -9.22 9.85 -9.80
C CYS A 45 -10.09 11.10 -9.91
N ALA A 46 -10.20 11.84 -8.80
CA ALA A 46 -10.81 13.16 -8.81
C ALA A 46 -9.99 14.08 -9.70
N MET A 47 -10.61 14.67 -10.72
CA MET A 47 -9.94 15.64 -11.60
C MET A 47 -10.30 17.07 -11.20
N ILE A 48 -9.31 17.97 -11.24
CA ILE A 48 -9.47 19.36 -10.79
C ILE A 48 -10.00 20.22 -11.95
N ASP A 49 -11.18 20.79 -11.77
CA ASP A 49 -12.01 21.44 -12.79
C ASP A 49 -11.33 22.64 -13.48
N ARG A 50 -10.60 23.48 -12.75
CA ARG A 50 -9.92 24.67 -13.31
C ARG A 50 -8.84 24.34 -14.33
N TYR A 51 -8.42 23.07 -14.42
CA TYR A 51 -7.46 22.57 -15.41
C TYR A 51 -8.14 21.82 -16.57
N VAL A 52 -9.47 21.83 -16.64
CA VAL A 52 -10.28 21.16 -17.65
C VAL A 52 -11.19 22.20 -18.32
N SER A 53 -10.95 22.47 -19.60
CA SER A 53 -11.69 23.46 -20.38
C SER A 53 -12.87 22.88 -21.16
N SER A 54 -12.93 21.55 -21.33
CA SER A 54 -14.01 20.87 -22.06
C SER A 54 -14.14 19.39 -21.66
N LEU A 55 -15.27 18.77 -22.02
CA LEU A 55 -15.47 17.32 -21.91
C LEU A 55 -14.39 16.54 -22.68
N SER A 56 -14.03 16.98 -23.90
CA SER A 56 -12.99 16.32 -24.67
C SER A 56 -11.63 16.35 -23.98
N GLU A 57 -11.30 17.45 -23.30
CA GLU A 57 -10.07 17.55 -22.52
C GLU A 57 -10.09 16.62 -21.30
N TYR A 58 -11.21 16.55 -20.58
CA TYR A 58 -11.40 15.59 -19.47
C TYR A 58 -11.17 14.15 -19.93
N VAL A 59 -11.82 13.75 -21.05
CA VAL A 59 -11.69 12.41 -21.62
C VAL A 59 -10.23 12.12 -21.99
N ASN A 60 -9.53 13.09 -22.61
CA ASN A 60 -8.11 12.93 -22.95
C ASN A 60 -7.24 12.71 -21.70
N TYR A 61 -7.49 13.43 -20.59
CA TYR A 61 -6.78 13.18 -19.34
C TYR A 61 -7.12 11.81 -18.74
N ARG A 62 -8.39 11.37 -18.82
CA ARG A 62 -8.82 10.05 -18.35
C ARG A 62 -8.11 8.92 -19.11
N GLU A 63 -8.05 9.01 -20.43
CA GLU A 63 -7.35 8.05 -21.30
C GLU A 63 -5.84 8.08 -21.05
N LYS A 64 -5.26 9.26 -20.93
CA LYS A 64 -3.83 9.42 -20.62
C LYS A 64 -3.45 8.78 -19.29
N LEU A 65 -4.28 8.93 -18.25
CA LEU A 65 -4.06 8.27 -16.96
C LEU A 65 -4.08 6.74 -17.11
N ALA A 66 -5.03 6.21 -17.88
CA ALA A 66 -5.13 4.77 -18.13
C ALA A 66 -3.88 4.23 -18.84
N GLU A 67 -3.40 4.92 -19.89
CA GLU A 67 -2.19 4.55 -20.63
C GLU A 67 -0.95 4.56 -19.76
N GLU A 68 -0.75 5.63 -18.98
CA GLU A 68 0.41 5.78 -18.10
C GLU A 68 0.42 4.74 -16.98
N ALA A 69 -0.74 4.49 -16.35
CA ALA A 69 -0.87 3.44 -15.36
C ALA A 69 -0.63 2.04 -15.95
N LEU A 70 -1.08 1.78 -17.19
CA LEU A 70 -0.84 0.52 -17.87
C LEU A 70 0.66 0.31 -18.15
N LYS A 71 1.38 1.36 -18.56
CA LYS A 71 2.85 1.30 -18.78
C LYS A 71 3.56 0.88 -17.50
N VAL A 72 3.23 1.49 -16.36
CA VAL A 72 3.82 1.16 -15.05
C VAL A 72 3.42 -0.25 -14.60
N ALA A 73 2.16 -0.63 -14.76
CA ALA A 73 1.71 -1.96 -14.36
C ALA A 73 2.44 -3.07 -15.15
N LYS A 74 2.71 -2.87 -16.44
CA LYS A 74 3.48 -3.81 -17.28
C LYS A 74 4.92 -4.01 -16.85
N THR A 75 5.53 -3.08 -16.10
CA THR A 75 6.88 -3.30 -15.53
C THR A 75 6.85 -4.13 -14.24
N CYS A 76 5.66 -4.40 -13.71
CA CYS A 76 5.48 -5.09 -12.43
C CYS A 76 5.09 -6.57 -12.56
N THR A 77 4.66 -7.01 -13.75
CA THR A 77 4.08 -8.34 -13.97
C THR A 77 4.05 -8.70 -15.46
N ASP A 78 4.21 -9.99 -15.76
CA ASP A 78 4.03 -10.54 -17.13
C ASP A 78 2.57 -10.92 -17.45
N ASN A 79 1.70 -10.93 -16.43
CA ASN A 79 0.25 -11.14 -16.60
C ASN A 79 -0.38 -10.07 -17.49
N ALA A 80 -1.48 -10.43 -18.18
CA ALA A 80 -2.25 -9.47 -18.95
C ALA A 80 -2.90 -8.43 -18.02
N VAL A 81 -2.71 -7.14 -18.29
CA VAL A 81 -3.25 -6.04 -17.48
C VAL A 81 -4.21 -5.20 -18.31
N GLU A 82 -5.37 -4.90 -17.75
CA GLU A 82 -6.32 -3.91 -18.25
C GLU A 82 -6.51 -2.81 -17.20
N VAL A 83 -6.59 -1.56 -17.64
CA VAL A 83 -6.74 -0.40 -16.76
C VAL A 83 -8.00 0.35 -17.15
N HIS A 84 -8.85 0.61 -16.17
CA HIS A 84 -10.05 1.41 -16.30
C HIS A 84 -9.96 2.63 -15.37
N VAL A 85 -10.35 3.80 -15.86
CA VAL A 85 -10.32 5.04 -15.09
C VAL A 85 -11.72 5.63 -15.02
N ASN A 86 -12.15 6.04 -13.83
CA ASN A 86 -13.44 6.69 -13.57
C ASN A 86 -14.63 5.99 -14.23
N THR A 87 -14.76 4.68 -13.99
CA THR A 87 -15.77 3.81 -14.63
C THR A 87 -17.22 4.17 -14.35
N ALA A 88 -17.48 5.08 -13.39
CA ALA A 88 -18.80 5.60 -13.08
C ALA A 88 -19.18 6.82 -13.94
N ASP A 89 -18.25 7.35 -14.73
CA ASP A 89 -18.52 8.48 -15.61
C ASP A 89 -19.57 8.13 -16.69
N CYS A 90 -20.37 9.12 -17.06
CA CYS A 90 -21.25 9.09 -18.23
C CYS A 90 -21.02 10.34 -19.07
N ASP A 91 -20.25 10.21 -20.15
CA ASP A 91 -19.86 11.35 -21.01
C ASP A 91 -21.07 11.99 -21.71
N VAL A 92 -22.10 11.21 -22.04
CA VAL A 92 -23.34 11.70 -22.68
C VAL A 92 -24.14 12.59 -21.73
N GLU A 93 -24.24 12.19 -20.47
CA GLU A 93 -24.96 12.94 -19.43
C GLU A 93 -24.06 13.98 -18.74
N CYS A 94 -22.78 14.04 -19.10
CA CYS A 94 -21.75 14.85 -18.44
C CYS A 94 -21.68 14.63 -16.93
N SER A 95 -21.94 13.39 -16.49
CA SER A 95 -21.69 12.94 -15.12
C SER A 95 -20.23 12.51 -15.04
N LEU A 96 -19.35 13.40 -14.56
CA LEU A 96 -17.90 13.22 -14.56
C LEU A 96 -17.35 13.38 -13.14
N PHE A 97 -16.27 12.68 -12.80
CA PHE A 97 -15.58 12.85 -11.52
C PHE A 97 -14.69 14.11 -11.47
N LEU A 98 -15.33 15.28 -11.61
CA LEU A 98 -14.72 16.60 -11.46
C LEU A 98 -14.85 17.10 -10.02
N THR A 99 -13.84 17.85 -9.59
CA THR A 99 -13.74 18.47 -8.27
C THR A 99 -13.07 19.84 -8.36
N VAL A 100 -13.33 20.74 -7.41
CA VAL A 100 -12.65 22.04 -7.28
C VAL A 100 -11.31 21.88 -6.57
N THR A 101 -11.26 21.01 -5.56
CA THR A 101 -10.14 20.87 -4.62
C THR A 101 -9.26 19.65 -4.87
N GLY A 102 -9.71 18.71 -5.71
CA GLY A 102 -8.99 17.45 -5.96
C GLY A 102 -9.31 16.33 -4.97
N THR A 103 -10.39 16.46 -4.18
CA THR A 103 -10.91 15.41 -3.30
C THR A 103 -12.43 15.35 -3.26
N SER A 104 -12.99 14.14 -3.16
CA SER A 104 -14.44 13.95 -3.04
C SER A 104 -15.00 14.38 -1.68
N ALA A 105 -14.15 14.67 -0.70
CA ALA A 105 -14.60 15.24 0.57
C ALA A 105 -15.35 16.56 0.39
N GLU A 106 -15.09 17.30 -0.69
CA GLU A 106 -15.82 18.55 -1.00
C GLU A 106 -17.30 18.34 -1.37
N MET A 107 -17.66 17.14 -1.81
CA MET A 107 -19.02 16.79 -2.25
C MET A 107 -19.76 15.87 -1.26
N GLY A 108 -19.26 15.80 -0.02
CA GLY A 108 -19.94 15.14 1.10
C GLY A 108 -19.42 13.74 1.45
N ASP A 109 -18.32 13.29 0.85
CA ASP A 109 -17.68 12.04 1.27
C ASP A 109 -16.93 12.21 2.61
N ASP A 110 -17.13 11.26 3.53
CA ASP A 110 -16.51 11.26 4.85
C ASP A 110 -15.28 10.34 4.96
N GLY A 111 -14.33 10.72 5.81
CA GLY A 111 -13.15 9.92 6.14
C GLY A 111 -12.94 9.77 7.65
N SER A 112 -12.43 8.61 8.08
CA SER A 112 -12.04 8.39 9.48
C SER A 112 -10.79 7.50 9.60
N VAL A 113 -10.07 7.68 10.70
CA VAL A 113 -8.81 6.98 10.99
C VAL A 113 -9.04 5.46 11.02
N GLY A 114 -8.14 4.71 10.38
CA GLY A 114 -8.18 3.25 10.37
C GLY A 114 -9.12 2.61 9.34
N ARG A 115 -9.77 3.40 8.47
CA ARG A 115 -10.69 2.91 7.43
C ARG A 115 -10.07 2.73 6.04
N GLY A 116 -8.76 2.98 5.91
CA GLY A 116 -8.01 2.83 4.67
C GLY A 116 -6.90 1.78 4.77
N ASN A 117 -5.83 2.04 4.03
CA ASN A 117 -4.63 1.20 3.93
C ASN A 117 -4.07 0.77 5.29
N ARG A 118 -3.45 -0.41 5.30
CA ARG A 118 -2.66 -0.91 6.44
C ARG A 118 -1.26 -0.29 6.41
N ALA A 119 -0.45 -0.59 7.41
CA ALA A 119 0.90 -0.05 7.56
C ALA A 119 1.85 -0.32 6.36
N ASN A 120 1.50 -1.25 5.48
CA ASN A 120 2.25 -1.56 4.26
C ASN A 120 1.78 -0.75 3.03
N GLY A 121 0.80 0.14 3.19
CA GLY A 121 0.27 0.97 2.10
C GLY A 121 -0.90 0.37 1.32
N LEU A 122 -1.44 -0.80 1.72
CA LEU A 122 -2.45 -1.52 0.94
C LEU A 122 -3.59 -2.08 1.80
N ILE A 123 -4.69 -2.43 1.14
CA ILE A 123 -5.76 -3.27 1.68
C ILE A 123 -5.74 -4.59 0.92
N THR A 124 -5.36 -5.68 1.60
CA THR A 124 -5.06 -6.97 0.97
C THR A 124 -5.92 -8.08 1.57
N PRO A 125 -7.18 -8.26 1.12
CA PRO A 125 -8.10 -9.25 1.71
C PRO A 125 -7.62 -10.72 1.60
N HIS A 126 -6.65 -11.00 0.72
CA HIS A 126 -6.01 -12.31 0.59
C HIS A 126 -4.77 -12.49 1.49
N ARG A 127 -4.42 -11.50 2.31
CA ARG A 127 -3.33 -11.53 3.28
C ARG A 127 -3.88 -11.32 4.70
N PRO A 128 -3.21 -11.84 5.74
CA PRO A 128 -3.53 -11.45 7.11
C PRO A 128 -3.32 -9.94 7.30
N MET A 129 -4.24 -9.30 8.00
CA MET A 129 -4.16 -7.87 8.30
C MET A 129 -4.46 -7.64 9.78
N SER A 130 -3.73 -6.71 10.39
CA SER A 130 -4.12 -6.14 11.68
C SER A 130 -5.23 -5.11 11.49
N MET A 131 -6.23 -5.16 12.37
CA MET A 131 -7.28 -4.14 12.45
C MET A 131 -6.83 -2.86 13.16
N GLU A 132 -5.62 -2.85 13.74
CA GLU A 132 -5.07 -1.67 14.39
C GLU A 132 -4.82 -0.55 13.38
N ALA A 133 -5.34 0.64 13.69
CA ALA A 133 -4.95 1.86 12.99
C ALA A 133 -3.58 2.33 13.50
N THR A 134 -2.63 2.55 12.62
CA THR A 134 -1.26 3.01 12.96
C THR A 134 -1.17 4.54 13.06
N SER A 135 -1.89 5.27 12.20
CA SER A 135 -1.93 6.74 12.20
C SER A 135 -2.56 7.31 13.47
N GLY A 136 -1.99 8.39 14.00
CA GLY A 136 -2.47 9.08 15.21
C GLY A 136 -2.04 8.45 16.55
N LYS A 137 -1.59 7.20 16.55
CA LYS A 137 -1.10 6.54 17.77
C LYS A 137 0.33 6.97 18.12
N ASN A 138 0.63 7.05 19.42
CA ASN A 138 1.96 7.45 19.89
C ASN A 138 3.02 6.37 19.54
N PRO A 139 4.22 6.77 19.10
CA PRO A 139 5.24 5.85 18.61
C PRO A 139 6.16 5.27 19.71
N ILE A 140 5.95 5.59 20.98
CA ILE A 140 6.83 5.16 22.09
C ILE A 140 6.37 3.82 22.68
N ASN A 141 5.09 3.68 22.99
CA ASN A 141 4.57 2.49 23.68
C ASN A 141 3.27 1.93 23.11
N HIS A 142 2.69 2.54 22.06
CA HIS A 142 1.48 1.98 21.47
C HIS A 142 1.82 0.84 20.51
N ILE A 143 1.73 -0.39 21.03
CA ILE A 143 2.12 -1.61 20.30
C ILE A 143 1.42 -1.75 18.94
N GLY A 144 0.12 -1.49 18.86
CA GLY A 144 -0.63 -1.57 17.59
C GLY A 144 0.01 -0.76 16.44
N LYS A 145 0.71 0.34 16.75
CA LYS A 145 1.50 1.08 15.76
C LYS A 145 2.87 0.45 15.54
N ILE A 146 3.63 0.28 16.62
CA ILE A 146 5.04 -0.13 16.57
C ILE A 146 5.17 -1.51 15.92
N TYR A 147 4.37 -2.49 16.33
CA TYR A 147 4.44 -3.85 15.81
C TYR A 147 4.01 -3.97 14.36
N ASN A 148 3.02 -3.19 13.91
CA ASN A 148 2.64 -3.19 12.50
C ASN A 148 3.74 -2.59 11.60
N LEU A 149 4.47 -1.58 12.09
CA LEU A 149 5.60 -1.02 11.35
C LEU A 149 6.79 -1.97 11.37
N LEU A 150 7.14 -2.50 12.54
CA LEU A 150 8.25 -3.43 12.71
C LEU A 150 8.03 -4.73 11.92
N SER A 151 6.83 -5.33 11.98
CA SER A 151 6.57 -6.60 11.28
C SER A 151 6.70 -6.48 9.77
N ASN A 152 6.32 -5.34 9.18
CA ASN A 152 6.53 -5.07 7.75
C ASN A 152 8.03 -4.97 7.41
N GLU A 153 8.79 -4.24 8.22
CA GLU A 153 10.24 -4.09 8.01
C GLU A 153 10.99 -5.41 8.18
N LEU A 154 10.65 -6.18 9.21
CA LEU A 154 11.22 -7.50 9.45
C LEU A 154 10.93 -8.43 8.27
N ALA A 155 9.70 -8.42 7.75
CA ALA A 155 9.33 -9.27 6.61
C ALA A 155 10.12 -8.88 5.36
N HIS A 156 10.29 -7.58 5.09
CA HIS A 156 11.13 -7.10 4.00
C HIS A 156 12.59 -7.49 4.17
N THR A 157 13.15 -7.27 5.36
CA THR A 157 14.53 -7.60 5.69
C THR A 157 14.81 -9.10 5.54
N CYS A 158 13.88 -9.95 5.98
CA CYS A 158 13.99 -11.40 5.80
C CYS A 158 14.05 -11.79 4.32
N VAL A 159 13.13 -11.28 3.50
CA VAL A 159 13.09 -11.58 2.05
C VAL A 159 14.33 -11.05 1.33
N GLU A 160 14.89 -9.92 1.76
CA GLU A 160 16.09 -9.33 1.17
C GLU A 160 17.37 -10.07 1.55
N LYS A 161 17.49 -10.53 2.80
CA LYS A 161 18.76 -11.07 3.34
C LYS A 161 18.84 -12.59 3.35
N VAL A 162 17.71 -13.28 3.42
CA VAL A 162 17.67 -14.74 3.55
C VAL A 162 17.22 -15.36 2.24
N ASP A 163 18.11 -16.09 1.58
CA ASP A 163 17.73 -16.82 0.38
C ASP A 163 16.79 -17.98 0.73
N GLY A 164 15.98 -18.39 -0.25
CA GLY A 164 15.03 -19.47 -0.07
C GLY A 164 13.65 -19.06 0.44
N ILE A 165 13.40 -17.81 0.80
CA ILE A 165 12.05 -17.34 1.14
C ILE A 165 11.27 -17.02 -0.15
N ALA A 166 10.13 -17.68 -0.35
CA ALA A 166 9.17 -17.31 -1.39
C ALA A 166 8.12 -16.34 -0.85
N GLU A 167 7.57 -16.61 0.35
CA GLU A 167 6.72 -15.68 1.09
C GLU A 167 7.00 -15.79 2.59
N ILE A 168 6.83 -14.68 3.30
CA ILE A 168 6.88 -14.64 4.77
C ILE A 168 5.77 -13.73 5.32
N GLN A 169 5.15 -14.15 6.42
CA GLN A 169 4.18 -13.35 7.17
C GLN A 169 4.61 -13.31 8.63
N ILE A 170 4.80 -12.10 9.15
CA ILE A 170 5.23 -11.88 10.53
C ILE A 170 4.06 -11.31 11.34
N ARG A 171 3.80 -11.90 12.51
CA ARG A 171 2.80 -11.44 13.48
C ARG A 171 3.46 -11.28 14.84
N LEU A 172 3.31 -10.11 15.43
CA LEU A 172 3.79 -9.82 16.78
C LEU A 172 2.56 -9.57 17.65
N LEU A 173 2.50 -10.22 18.81
CA LEU A 173 1.43 -10.06 19.80
C LEU A 173 2.06 -9.65 21.13
N SER A 174 1.63 -8.51 21.67
CA SER A 174 2.02 -8.06 23.01
C SER A 174 1.01 -8.48 24.05
N GLN A 175 1.41 -8.34 25.30
CA GLN A 175 0.53 -8.29 26.45
C GLN A 175 0.70 -6.94 27.15
N ILE A 176 -0.40 -6.34 27.60
CA ILE A 176 -0.37 -5.01 28.22
C ILE A 176 0.39 -5.08 29.55
N GLY A 177 1.33 -4.15 29.73
CA GLY A 177 2.21 -4.10 30.91
C GLY A 177 3.59 -4.73 30.69
N ASP A 178 3.77 -5.52 29.63
CA ASP A 178 5.07 -6.11 29.31
C ASP A 178 5.94 -5.16 28.47
N PRO A 179 7.28 -5.31 28.52
CA PRO A 179 8.19 -4.55 27.68
C PRO A 179 7.89 -4.73 26.19
N ILE A 180 8.04 -3.65 25.41
CA ILE A 180 7.67 -3.63 23.99
C ILE A 180 8.59 -4.50 23.11
N ASP A 181 9.80 -4.81 23.59
CA ASP A 181 10.76 -5.71 22.95
C ASP A 181 10.53 -7.18 23.31
N GLN A 182 9.60 -7.47 24.23
CA GLN A 182 9.28 -8.82 24.72
C GLN A 182 7.83 -9.20 24.36
N PRO A 183 7.53 -9.48 23.08
CA PRO A 183 6.18 -9.90 22.69
C PRO A 183 5.83 -11.25 23.32
N LEU A 184 4.55 -11.45 23.65
CA LEU A 184 4.02 -12.74 24.08
C LEU A 184 4.26 -13.83 23.01
N VAL A 185 4.19 -13.42 21.74
CA VAL A 185 4.66 -14.25 20.61
C VAL A 185 5.12 -13.38 19.44
N ALA A 186 6.25 -13.76 18.86
CA ALA A 186 6.68 -13.34 17.53
C ALA A 186 6.59 -14.57 16.59
N SER A 187 5.63 -14.56 15.68
CA SER A 187 5.36 -15.66 14.75
C SER A 187 5.77 -15.31 13.34
N ALA A 188 6.64 -16.11 12.74
CA ALA A 188 6.95 -16.09 11.32
C ALA A 188 6.36 -17.32 10.63
N GLN A 189 5.49 -17.11 9.64
CA GLN A 189 5.01 -18.16 8.75
C GLN A 189 5.71 -18.01 7.40
N ILE A 190 6.41 -19.07 6.98
CA ILE A 190 7.31 -19.04 5.82
C ILE A 190 6.81 -20.05 4.79
N ILE A 191 6.73 -19.61 3.54
CA ILE A 191 6.64 -20.48 2.37
C ILE A 191 8.03 -20.48 1.73
N PRO A 192 8.76 -21.59 1.77
CA PRO A 192 10.08 -21.67 1.15
C PRO A 192 9.98 -21.81 -0.38
N LYS A 193 11.03 -21.41 -1.09
CA LYS A 193 11.25 -21.72 -2.51
C LYS A 193 11.40 -23.24 -2.68
N PRO A 194 11.14 -23.82 -3.87
CA PRO A 194 11.09 -25.28 -4.08
C PRO A 194 12.32 -26.09 -3.64
N SER A 195 13.50 -25.46 -3.57
CA SER A 195 14.77 -26.11 -3.19
C SER A 195 15.15 -25.91 -1.72
N PHE A 196 14.31 -25.27 -0.92
CA PHE A 196 14.58 -24.94 0.47
C PHE A 196 13.52 -25.55 1.39
N THR A 197 13.90 -25.80 2.63
CA THR A 197 12.99 -26.14 3.73
C THR A 197 12.96 -25.01 4.74
N VAL A 198 11.96 -25.01 5.62
CA VAL A 198 11.90 -24.02 6.72
C VAL A 198 13.13 -24.13 7.61
N LYS A 199 13.66 -25.33 7.85
CA LYS A 199 14.84 -25.54 8.71
C LYS A 199 16.10 -24.86 8.17
N ASP A 200 16.21 -24.72 6.85
CA ASP A 200 17.35 -24.07 6.21
C ASP A 200 17.33 -22.54 6.42
N ILE A 201 16.17 -21.98 6.74
CA ILE A 201 15.88 -20.53 6.79
C ILE A 201 15.63 -20.05 8.22
N GLU A 202 15.14 -20.94 9.09
CA GLU A 202 14.59 -20.64 10.42
C GLU A 202 15.56 -19.84 11.30
N LYS A 203 16.83 -20.25 11.35
CA LYS A 203 17.83 -19.59 12.18
C LYS A 203 18.06 -18.13 11.76
N ASP A 204 18.23 -17.88 10.47
CA ASP A 204 18.51 -16.53 9.97
C ASP A 204 17.29 -15.61 10.15
N VAL A 205 16.09 -16.13 9.93
CA VAL A 205 14.84 -15.39 10.20
C VAL A 205 14.69 -15.07 11.68
N TYR A 206 15.00 -16.02 12.56
CA TYR A 206 14.97 -15.81 14.00
C TYR A 206 15.93 -14.68 14.41
N GLU A 207 17.18 -14.72 13.95
CA GLU A 207 18.19 -13.68 14.26
C GLU A 207 17.77 -12.29 13.78
N ILE A 208 17.11 -12.19 12.61
CA ILE A 208 16.58 -10.92 12.09
C ILE A 208 15.44 -10.40 12.98
N ILE A 209 14.51 -11.27 13.38
CA ILE A 209 13.38 -10.88 14.24
C ILE A 209 13.87 -10.45 15.62
N ASP A 210 14.76 -11.23 16.23
CA ASP A 210 15.36 -10.96 17.54
C ASP A 210 16.10 -9.61 17.54
N SER A 211 16.97 -9.39 16.54
CA SER A 211 17.68 -8.12 16.37
C SER A 211 16.73 -6.93 16.16
N GLY A 212 15.63 -7.12 15.45
CA GLY A 212 14.64 -6.05 15.25
C GLY A 212 13.83 -5.72 16.50
N LEU A 213 13.56 -6.71 17.35
CA LEU A 213 12.94 -6.51 18.67
C LEU A 213 13.90 -5.82 19.63
N GLU A 214 15.18 -6.22 19.67
CA GLU A 214 16.21 -5.55 20.47
C GLU A 214 16.35 -4.06 20.08
N ASN A 215 16.25 -3.76 18.79
CA ASN A 215 16.38 -2.40 18.24
C ASN A 215 15.03 -1.70 18.02
N ILE A 216 13.96 -2.11 18.72
CA ILE A 216 12.60 -1.62 18.48
C ILE A 216 12.44 -0.10 18.65
N ASN A 217 13.23 0.53 19.51
CA ASN A 217 13.23 1.99 19.70
C ASN A 217 13.61 2.76 18.42
N SER A 218 14.29 2.13 17.47
CA SER A 218 14.58 2.73 16.16
C SER A 218 13.30 3.04 15.38
N VAL A 219 12.22 2.27 15.57
CA VAL A 219 10.91 2.54 14.97
C VAL A 219 10.37 3.89 15.45
N THR A 220 10.52 4.19 16.74
CA THR A 220 10.08 5.46 17.34
C THR A 220 10.77 6.65 16.66
N GLU A 221 12.10 6.62 16.59
CA GLU A 221 12.89 7.69 15.99
C GLU A 221 12.54 7.92 14.52
N ARG A 222 12.40 6.84 13.75
CA ARG A 222 12.11 6.91 12.31
C ARG A 222 10.68 7.37 12.03
N VAL A 223 9.72 7.04 12.88
CA VAL A 223 8.37 7.62 12.81
C VAL A 223 8.42 9.12 13.08
N ILE A 224 9.16 9.57 14.10
CA ILE A 224 9.28 11.00 14.44
C ILE A 224 9.91 11.79 13.28
N ARG A 225 10.87 11.19 12.58
CA ARG A 225 11.51 11.79 11.39
C ARG A 225 10.66 11.71 10.11
N GLY A 226 9.53 11.02 10.14
CA GLY A 226 8.66 10.82 8.96
C GLY A 226 9.23 9.85 7.93
N GLU A 227 10.20 9.01 8.30
CA GLU A 227 10.86 8.05 7.42
C GLU A 227 10.03 6.77 7.22
N LEU A 228 9.09 6.51 8.14
CA LEU A 228 8.18 5.37 8.08
C LEU A 228 6.76 5.82 7.71
N LYS A 229 6.25 5.29 6.60
CA LYS A 229 4.83 5.41 6.24
C LYS A 229 3.99 4.61 7.22
N THR A 230 2.86 5.18 7.64
CA THR A 230 1.90 4.49 8.51
C THR A 230 0.70 3.95 7.75
N PHE A 231 0.52 4.28 6.48
CA PHE A 231 -0.58 3.84 5.61
C PHE A 231 -0.21 4.02 4.13
#